data_AF-A0A2S9GNQ8-F1
#
_entry.id   AF-A0A2S9GNQ8-F1
#
_cell.length_a   1.000
_cell.length_b   1.000
_cell.length_c   1.000
_cell.angle_alpha   90.00
_cell.angle_beta   90.00
_cell.angle_gamma   90.00
#
_symmetry.space_group_name_H-M   'P 1'
#
loop_
_entity.id
_entity.type
_entity.pdbx_description
1 polymer ?
#
loop_
_entity_poly.entity_id
_entity_poly.type
_entity_poly.pdbx_seq_one_letter_code
_entity_poly.pdbx_strand_id
1 'polypeptide(L)' 'EPAEIVVAVPAAPESTCREFAGLVDDVVCASMPTPFLAVGESFWDFRQVSDDEVRELLATPTVGMATARIRFAETPA' A
#
# COMPACT_ATOMS: atom_id res chain seq x y z
N GLU A 1 -0.28 -17.42 -13.55
CA GLU A 1 0.57 -16.34 -13.00
C GLU A 1 -0.28 -15.07 -12.95
N PRO A 2 -0.09 -14.16 -11.97
CA PRO A 2 -0.81 -12.89 -11.96
C PRO A 2 -0.45 -12.09 -13.22
N ALA A 3 -1.39 -11.28 -13.70
CA ALA A 3 -1.13 -10.40 -14.84
C ALA A 3 -0.24 -9.20 -14.47
N GLU A 4 -0.25 -8.81 -13.20
CA GLU A 4 0.49 -7.68 -12.63
C GLU A 4 0.59 -7.85 -11.11
N ILE A 5 1.68 -7.38 -10.52
CA ILE A 5 1.95 -7.34 -9.08
C ILE A 5 2.21 -5.88 -8.70
N VAL A 6 1.33 -5.31 -7.89
CA VAL A 6 1.41 -3.92 -7.40
C VAL A 6 1.55 -3.91 -5.89
N VAL A 7 2.52 -3.15 -5.36
CA VAL A 7 2.61 -2.85 -3.92
C VAL A 7 1.92 -1.53 -3.64
N ALA A 8 0.88 -1.54 -2.79
CA ALA A 8 0.18 -0.34 -2.39
C ALA A 8 0.26 -0.17 -0.86
N VAL A 9 0.84 0.94 -0.40
CA VAL A 9 1.03 1.23 1.02
C VAL A 9 0.70 2.70 1.36
N PRO A 10 0.18 2.98 2.56
CA PRO A 10 -0.15 4.36 2.96
C PRO A 10 1.08 5.21 3.29
N ALA A 11 2.10 4.62 3.90
CA ALA A 11 3.33 5.30 4.24
C ALA A 11 4.53 4.36 4.22
N ALA A 12 5.66 4.80 3.66
CA ALA A 12 6.91 4.05 3.67
C ALA A 12 8.12 5.00 3.52
N PRO A 13 9.33 4.59 3.96
CA PRO A 13 10.56 5.30 3.60
C PRO A 13 10.78 5.29 2.08
N GLU A 14 11.33 6.38 1.54
CA GLU A 14 11.67 6.45 0.11
C GLU A 14 12.61 5.32 -0.34
N SER A 15 13.57 4.93 0.51
CA SER A 15 14.51 3.83 0.22
C SER A 15 13.79 2.50 0.02
N THR A 16 12.76 2.21 0.81
CA THR A 16 11.98 0.97 0.71
C THR A 16 11.14 0.96 -0.55
N CYS A 17 10.51 2.09 -0.92
CA CYS A 17 9.79 2.21 -2.19
C CYS A 17 10.71 1.94 -3.39
N ARG A 18 11.95 2.48 -3.37
CA ARG A 18 12.95 2.25 -4.44
C ARG A 18 13.40 0.79 -4.52
N GLU A 19 13.54 0.12 -3.38
CA GLU A 19 13.88 -1.32 -3.34
C GLU A 19 12.77 -2.16 -4.00
N PHE A 20 11.51 -1.93 -3.62
CA PHE A 20 10.37 -2.66 -4.20
C PHE A 20 10.13 -2.34 -5.67
N ALA A 21 10.41 -1.12 -6.13
CA ALA A 21 10.28 -0.75 -7.54
C ALA A 21 11.19 -1.58 -8.47
N GLY A 22 12.21 -2.26 -7.93
CA GLY A 22 13.02 -3.22 -8.69
C GLY A 22 12.51 -4.67 -8.68
N LEU A 23 11.43 -4.96 -7.94
CA LEU A 23 10.93 -6.32 -7.67
C LEU A 23 9.49 -6.56 -8.17
N VAL A 24 8.70 -5.50 -8.37
CA VAL A 24 7.28 -5.57 -8.76
C VAL A 24 7.00 -4.66 -9.95
N ASP A 25 5.82 -4.79 -10.56
CA ASP A 25 5.44 -4.01 -11.73
C ASP A 25 5.18 -2.53 -11.38
N ASP A 26 4.62 -2.25 -10.20
CA ASP A 26 4.40 -0.88 -9.70
C ASP A 26 4.37 -0.78 -8.17
N VAL A 27 4.73 0.41 -7.66
CA VAL A 27 4.70 0.76 -6.23
C VAL A 27 3.94 2.07 -6.04
N VAL A 28 2.80 1.99 -5.36
CA VAL A 28 1.96 3.15 -5.01
C VAL A 28 2.10 3.43 -3.53
N CYS A 29 2.72 4.56 -3.18
CA CYS A 29 2.88 5.02 -1.80
C CYS A 29 2.19 6.37 -1.62
N ALA A 30 1.21 6.46 -0.70
CA ALA A 30 0.47 7.70 -0.50
C ALA A 30 1.31 8.81 0.17
N SER A 31 2.28 8.45 1.02
CA SER A 31 3.17 9.40 1.68
C SER A 31 4.55 8.81 1.98
N MET A 32 5.61 9.60 1.81
CA MET A 32 6.98 9.21 2.15
C MET A 32 7.58 10.20 3.15
N PRO A 33 7.16 10.17 4.43
CA PRO A 33 7.58 11.16 5.41
C PRO A 33 9.10 11.11 5.65
N THR A 34 9.70 12.29 5.86
CA THR A 34 11.12 12.42 6.16
C THR A 34 11.30 13.35 7.37
N PRO A 35 11.88 12.87 8.49
CA PRO A 35 12.39 11.50 8.69
C PRO A 35 11.26 10.47 8.84
N PHE A 36 11.49 9.25 8.36
CA PHE A 36 10.60 8.11 8.63
C PHE A 36 11.03 7.45 9.94
N LEU A 37 10.33 7.76 11.04
CA LEU A 37 10.69 7.26 12.38
C LEU A 37 10.04 5.91 12.68
N ALA A 38 8.73 5.81 12.51
CA ALA A 38 7.96 4.60 12.73
C ALA A 38 6.69 4.62 11.89
N VAL A 39 6.15 3.44 11.58
CA VAL A 39 4.89 3.31 10.81
C VAL A 39 3.73 4.01 11.53
N GLY A 40 3.65 3.88 12.86
CA GLY A 40 2.56 4.43 13.66
C GLY A 40 2.43 5.95 13.62
N GLU A 41 3.53 6.67 13.38
CA GLU A 41 3.53 8.15 13.28
C GLU A 41 2.75 8.67 12.06
N SER A 42 2.48 7.79 11.08
CA SER A 42 1.68 8.14 9.90
C SER A 42 0.17 7.97 10.12
N PHE A 43 -0.26 7.48 11.29
CA PHE A 43 -1.66 7.22 11.62
C PHE A 43 -2.09 8.01 12.85
N TRP A 44 -3.26 8.64 12.77
CA TRP A 44 -3.88 9.28 13.93
C TRP A 44 -4.36 8.25 14.98
N ASP A 45 -4.82 7.09 14.51
CA ASP A 45 -5.20 5.94 15.33
C ASP A 45 -4.38 4.74 14.90
N PHE A 46 -3.45 4.33 15.77
CA PHE A 46 -2.57 3.17 15.56
C PHE A 46 -2.79 2.10 16.63
N ARG A 47 -4.04 1.92 17.05
CA ARG A 47 -4.41 0.83 17.96
C ARG A 47 -4.16 -0.53 17.31
N GLN A 48 -3.81 -1.50 18.16
CA GLN A 48 -3.60 -2.88 17.74
C GLN A 48 -4.90 -3.47 17.17
N VAL A 49 -4.79 -4.16 16.03
CA VAL A 49 -5.85 -5.02 15.50
C VAL A 49 -5.72 -6.40 16.13
N SER A 50 -6.79 -6.90 16.73
CA SER A 50 -6.82 -8.21 17.38
C SER A 50 -6.99 -9.35 16.39
N ASP A 51 -6.59 -10.56 16.80
CA ASP A 51 -6.78 -11.77 15.99
C ASP A 51 -8.27 -12.03 15.65
N ASP A 52 -9.18 -11.67 16.55
CA ASP A 52 -10.62 -11.86 16.34
C ASP A 52 -11.15 -10.90 15.27
N GLU A 53 -10.72 -9.64 15.29
CA GLU A 53 -11.04 -8.67 14.23
C GLU A 53 -10.48 -9.13 12.88
N VAL A 54 -9.26 -9.67 12.85
CA VAL A 54 -8.68 -10.23 11.61
C VAL A 54 -9.52 -11.39 11.08
N ARG A 55 -9.94 -12.32 11.95
CA ARG A 55 -10.78 -13.46 11.55
C ARG A 55 -12.13 -13.02 10.99
N GLU A 56 -12.75 -12.01 11.60
CA GLU A 56 -14.01 -11.43 11.13
C GLU A 56 -13.85 -10.79 9.74
N LEU A 57 -12.79 -9.99 9.54
CA LEU A 57 -12.52 -9.36 8.24
C LEU A 57 -12.24 -10.40 7.14
N LEU A 58 -11.48 -11.45 7.43
CA LEU A 58 -11.20 -12.52 6.47
C LEU A 58 -12.44 -13.32 6.08
N ALA A 59 -13.44 -13.42 6.95
CA ALA A 59 -14.73 -14.04 6.64
C ALA A 59 -15.63 -13.14 5.77
N THR A 60 -15.29 -11.86 5.64
CA THR A 60 -16.04 -10.88 4.84
C THR A 60 -15.55 -10.90 3.38
N PRO A 61 -16.44 -11.11 2.39
CA PRO A 61 -16.05 -11.06 0.98
C PRO A 61 -15.48 -9.70 0.59
N THR A 62 -14.28 -9.67 0.02
CA THR A 62 -13.75 -8.46 -0.61
C THR A 62 -14.52 -8.24 -1.92
N VAL A 63 -15.48 -7.31 -1.94
CA VAL A 63 -16.12 -6.92 -3.20
C VAL A 63 -15.06 -6.29 -4.09
N GLY A 64 -14.79 -6.92 -5.23
CA GLY A 64 -13.91 -6.37 -6.22
C GLY A 64 -14.51 -5.09 -6.77
N MET A 65 -14.01 -3.92 -6.34
CA MET A 65 -13.85 -2.87 -7.32
C MET A 65 -12.90 -3.46 -8.36
N ALA A 66 -13.45 -3.87 -9.51
CA ALA A 66 -12.64 -4.10 -10.69
C ALA A 66 -11.66 -2.93 -10.74
N THR A 67 -10.37 -3.23 -10.76
CA THR A 67 -9.28 -2.28 -10.94
C THR A 67 -9.59 -1.51 -12.22
N ALA A 68 -10.38 -0.46 -12.08
CA ALA A 68 -10.90 0.33 -13.18
C ALA A 68 -9.73 1.19 -13.61
N ARG A 69 -8.83 0.57 -14.40
CA ARG A 69 -7.68 1.13 -15.10
C ARG A 69 -7.31 2.51 -14.53
N ILE A 70 -6.65 2.51 -13.37
CA ILE A 70 -5.96 3.70 -12.90
C ILE A 70 -4.78 3.85 -13.86
N ARG A 71 -5.02 4.47 -15.02
CA ARG A 71 -3.93 4.97 -15.84
C ARG A 71 -3.38 6.16 -15.08
N PHE A 72 -2.31 5.96 -14.33
CA PHE A 72 -1.45 7.07 -13.95
C PHE A 72 -0.96 7.68 -15.27
N ALA A 73 -1.52 8.84 -15.61
CA ALA A 73 -1.03 9.62 -16.72
C ALA A 73 0.41 9.98 -16.39
N GLU A 74 1.35 9.57 -17.25
CA GLU A 74 2.73 10.05 -17.20
C GLU A 74 2.71 11.58 -17.17
N THR A 75 3.20 12.18 -16.09
CA THR A 75 3.46 13.61 -16.04
C THR A 75 4.58 13.91 -17.05
N PRO A 76 4.34 14.69 -18.12
CA PRO A 76 5.37 14.95 -19.09
C PRO A 76 6.33 16.07 -18.63
N ALA A 77 7.60 15.85 -19.01
CA ALA A 77 8.79 16.71 -19.01
C ALA A 77 9.52 16.94 -17.68
#